data_AF-A0A7X6V1N7-F1
#
_entry.id   AF-A0A7X6V1N7-F1
#
_cell.length_a   1.000
_cell.length_b   1.000
_cell.length_c   1.000
_cell.angle_alpha   90.00
_cell.angle_beta   90.00
_cell.angle_gamma   90.00
#
_symmetry.space_group_name_H-M   'P 1'
#
loop_
_entity.id
_entity.type
_entity.pdbx_description
1 polymer ?
#
loop_
_entity_poly.entity_id
_entity_poly.type
_entity_poly.pdbx_seq_one_letter_code
_entity_poly.pdbx_strand_id
1 'polypeptide(L)'
;MKRCSWLLWVGCTVWALSASAVPLAIPYQGVLSEVVDGVVTTMTAKSANLEVRLYSVATGGTALWGREVAVTLDNGAFNMELSDSVGSPLGGGTLESVISAATGTLYIGLKVKGGEEITPRQRLLSSAYAIAAKTAHESAGNFTVKGKLTAASNAVVTGNLTLNNTLNVHSNAHFEAWVWCKNGISVAAGAPATFYTDAVVKAPATISGYGTIPIGGIIMWSGTENQIPDGWALCNGSTVNGKQTPDLRGRFVVGAGTGSGYNVNNTGGANQVTLTVAQMPKHSHTTRTSKEHAFLGLANSYWAVWYDEQTVQTGEAGGDQPHENRPPYYALCYIMRVK
;
A
#
# COMPACT_ATOMS: atom_id res chain seq x y z
N MET A 1 14.53 31.53 -68.15
CA MET A 1 14.63 30.24 -67.44
C MET A 1 14.93 30.50 -65.97
N LYS A 2 13.91 30.52 -65.10
CA LYS A 2 14.09 30.66 -63.64
C LYS A 2 13.83 29.29 -63.02
N ARG A 3 14.86 28.67 -62.45
CA ARG A 3 14.74 27.42 -61.68
C ARG A 3 14.36 27.78 -60.25
N CYS A 4 13.21 27.29 -59.81
CA CYS A 4 12.75 27.42 -58.42
C CYS A 4 12.94 26.05 -57.75
N SER A 5 13.86 25.98 -56.78
CA SER A 5 14.13 24.80 -55.96
C SER A 5 13.43 24.99 -54.62
N TRP A 6 12.60 24.04 -54.20
CA TRP A 6 12.02 24.02 -52.86
C TRP A 6 12.24 22.65 -52.20
N LEU A 7 12.83 22.73 -51.00
CA LEU A 7 13.17 21.67 -50.07
C LEU A 7 11.95 20.85 -49.66
N LEU A 8 12.10 19.52 -49.65
CA LEU A 8 11.15 18.59 -49.06
C LEU A 8 11.42 18.47 -47.55
N TRP A 9 10.53 19.00 -46.72
CA TRP A 9 10.59 18.83 -45.26
C TRP A 9 9.79 17.56 -44.89
N VAL A 10 10.48 16.49 -44.48
CA VAL A 10 9.83 15.26 -43.99
C VAL A 10 9.53 15.46 -42.51
N GLY A 11 8.38 16.08 -42.21
CA GLY A 11 7.81 16.09 -40.88
C GLY A 11 7.14 14.74 -40.59
N CYS A 12 7.73 13.95 -39.70
CA CYS A 12 7.11 12.76 -39.13
C CYS A 12 5.96 13.19 -38.21
N THR A 13 4.75 13.32 -38.75
CA THR A 13 3.55 13.51 -37.95
C THR A 13 3.13 12.18 -37.34
N VAL A 14 3.09 12.15 -36.01
CA VAL A 14 2.47 11.06 -35.24
C VAL A 14 0.97 11.14 -35.51
N TRP A 15 0.45 10.22 -36.33
CA TRP A 15 -0.98 10.07 -36.53
C TRP A 15 -1.60 9.50 -35.26
N ALA A 16 -2.34 10.34 -34.53
CA ALA A 16 -3.34 9.82 -33.61
C ALA A 16 -4.37 9.05 -34.46
N LEU A 17 -4.42 7.74 -34.29
CA LEU A 17 -5.54 6.92 -34.75
C LEU A 17 -6.77 7.34 -33.95
N SER A 18 -7.46 8.38 -34.41
CA SER A 18 -8.83 8.62 -34.00
C SER A 18 -9.64 7.39 -34.40
N ALA A 19 -10.29 6.74 -33.43
CA ALA A 19 -11.27 5.71 -33.74
C ALA A 19 -12.31 6.34 -34.68
N SER A 20 -12.35 5.88 -35.93
CA SER A 20 -13.39 6.26 -36.87
C SER A 20 -14.71 5.75 -36.29
N ALA A 21 -15.58 6.67 -35.88
CA ALA A 21 -16.92 6.32 -35.43
C ALA A 21 -17.62 5.58 -36.59
N VAL A 22 -18.06 4.35 -36.34
CA VAL A 22 -18.86 3.61 -37.32
C VAL A 22 -20.14 4.42 -37.55
N PRO A 23 -20.43 4.86 -38.79
CA PRO A 23 -21.65 5.62 -39.05
C PRO A 23 -22.88 4.80 -38.65
N LEU A 24 -23.75 5.38 -37.84
CA LEU A 24 -25.01 4.76 -37.43
C LEU A 24 -26.05 4.91 -38.55
N ALA A 25 -25.85 4.12 -39.60
CA ALA A 25 -26.61 4.15 -40.83
C ALA A 25 -26.75 2.75 -41.41
N ILE A 26 -27.95 2.42 -41.93
CA ILE A 26 -28.20 1.14 -42.59
C ILE A 26 -28.47 1.41 -44.08
N PRO A 27 -27.69 0.85 -45.01
CA PRO A 27 -28.00 0.95 -46.43
C PRO A 27 -29.22 0.09 -46.75
N TYR A 28 -30.11 0.61 -47.59
CA TYR A 28 -31.30 -0.10 -48.04
C TYR A 28 -31.55 0.16 -49.52
N GLN A 29 -31.80 -0.91 -50.28
CA GLN A 29 -32.06 -0.84 -51.71
C GLN A 29 -33.34 -1.58 -52.06
N GLY A 30 -34.03 -1.13 -53.10
CA GLY A 30 -35.26 -1.74 -53.57
C GLY A 30 -35.59 -1.32 -54.99
N VAL A 31 -36.69 -1.86 -55.51
CA VAL A 31 -37.25 -1.49 -56.80
C VAL A 31 -38.72 -1.16 -56.60
N LEU A 32 -39.13 0.01 -57.07
CA LEU A 32 -40.52 0.39 -57.20
C LEU A 32 -41.01 -0.05 -58.58
N SER A 33 -42.25 -0.50 -58.64
CA SER A 33 -42.93 -0.87 -59.88
C SER A 33 -44.16 0.00 -60.06
N GLU A 34 -44.35 0.52 -61.26
CA GLU A 34 -45.58 1.22 -61.63
C GLU A 34 -46.60 0.19 -62.11
N VAL A 35 -47.83 0.29 -61.64
CA VAL A 35 -48.93 -0.58 -62.10
C VAL A 35 -49.98 0.32 -62.73
N VAL A 36 -50.16 0.17 -64.03
CA VAL A 36 -51.20 0.88 -64.80
C VAL A 36 -52.16 -0.19 -65.33
N ASP A 37 -53.45 -0.05 -65.02
CA ASP A 37 -54.50 -1.00 -65.42
C ASP A 37 -54.22 -2.48 -65.06
N GLY A 38 -53.56 -2.70 -63.92
CA GLY A 38 -53.22 -4.04 -63.43
C GLY A 38 -52.00 -4.69 -64.09
N VAL A 39 -51.29 -3.97 -64.97
CA VAL A 39 -50.06 -4.43 -65.62
C VAL A 39 -48.87 -3.67 -65.04
N VAL A 40 -47.81 -4.41 -64.66
CA VAL A 40 -46.54 -3.81 -64.22
C VAL A 40 -45.85 -3.19 -65.43
N THR A 41 -45.66 -1.87 -65.40
CA THR A 41 -45.01 -1.10 -66.46
C THR A 41 -43.67 -0.54 -65.98
N THR A 42 -42.84 -0.09 -66.93
CA THR A 42 -41.59 0.60 -66.61
C THR A 42 -41.90 1.89 -65.85
N MET A 43 -41.29 2.08 -64.68
CA MET A 43 -41.45 3.30 -63.91
C MET A 43 -41.02 4.53 -64.71
N THR A 44 -41.95 5.48 -64.84
CA THR A 44 -41.69 6.75 -65.53
C THR A 44 -41.21 7.84 -64.56
N ALA A 45 -41.52 7.72 -63.28
CA ALA A 45 -41.09 8.64 -62.24
C ALA A 45 -39.56 8.59 -62.02
N LYS A 46 -38.93 9.77 -61.93
CA LYS A 46 -37.48 9.91 -61.66
C LYS A 46 -37.16 10.12 -60.17
N SER A 47 -38.17 10.34 -59.34
CA SER A 47 -38.02 10.47 -57.89
C SER A 47 -39.32 10.10 -57.18
N ALA A 48 -39.20 9.70 -55.92
CA ALA A 48 -40.33 9.43 -55.04
C ALA A 48 -39.99 9.79 -53.59
N ASN A 49 -40.99 10.18 -52.80
CA ASN A 49 -40.87 10.30 -51.34
C ASN A 49 -41.34 8.99 -50.71
N LEU A 50 -40.43 8.30 -50.04
CA LEU A 50 -40.70 7.05 -49.33
C LEU A 50 -40.85 7.32 -47.83
N GLU A 51 -41.94 6.83 -47.25
CA GLU A 51 -42.08 6.72 -45.80
C GLU A 51 -41.54 5.35 -45.37
N VAL A 52 -40.40 5.36 -44.68
CA VAL A 52 -39.79 4.17 -44.08
C VAL A 52 -40.03 4.15 -42.58
N ARG A 53 -40.42 2.99 -42.06
CA ARG A 53 -40.67 2.78 -40.63
C ARG A 53 -40.12 1.45 -40.14
N LEU A 54 -39.67 1.41 -38.89
CA LEU A 54 -39.24 0.19 -38.21
C LEU A 54 -40.26 -0.29 -37.19
N TYR A 55 -40.45 -1.60 -37.10
CA TYR A 55 -41.45 -2.24 -36.25
C TYR A 55 -40.88 -3.48 -35.56
N SER A 56 -41.50 -3.87 -34.44
CA SER A 56 -41.23 -5.16 -33.76
C SER A 56 -42.08 -6.33 -34.30
N VAL A 57 -43.08 -6.05 -35.15
CA VAL A 57 -44.04 -7.04 -35.67
C VAL A 57 -44.20 -6.92 -37.19
N ALA A 58 -44.51 -8.05 -37.84
CA ALA A 58 -44.63 -8.16 -39.30
C ALA A 58 -45.87 -7.44 -39.88
N THR A 59 -46.90 -7.19 -39.06
CA THR A 59 -48.15 -6.53 -39.45
C THR A 59 -48.75 -5.79 -38.25
N GLY A 60 -49.39 -4.63 -38.47
CA GLY A 60 -49.95 -3.80 -37.39
C GLY A 60 -48.88 -3.17 -36.48
N GLY A 61 -49.22 -2.92 -35.22
CA GLY A 61 -48.28 -2.36 -34.23
C GLY A 61 -47.88 -0.90 -34.45
N THR A 62 -47.21 -0.32 -33.46
CA THR A 62 -46.73 1.07 -33.50
C THR A 62 -45.34 1.14 -34.12
N ALA A 63 -45.09 2.15 -34.95
CA ALA A 63 -43.76 2.40 -35.50
C ALA A 63 -42.80 2.83 -34.39
N LEU A 64 -41.65 2.15 -34.31
CA LEU A 64 -40.59 2.42 -33.34
C LEU A 64 -39.68 3.56 -33.79
N TRP A 65 -39.52 3.72 -35.11
CA TRP A 65 -38.75 4.76 -35.78
C TRP A 65 -39.33 4.98 -37.17
N GLY A 66 -39.21 6.20 -37.72
CA GLY A 66 -39.57 6.45 -39.11
C GLY A 66 -39.03 7.75 -39.69
N ARG A 67 -38.84 7.73 -41.02
CA ARG A 67 -38.39 8.86 -41.83
C ARG A 67 -39.14 8.92 -43.16
N GLU A 68 -39.42 10.13 -43.63
CA GLU A 68 -39.80 10.40 -45.01
C GLU A 68 -38.54 10.80 -45.77
N VAL A 69 -38.15 10.00 -46.75
CA VAL A 69 -36.90 10.17 -47.50
C VAL A 69 -37.22 10.32 -48.99
N ALA A 70 -36.72 11.40 -49.59
CA ALA A 70 -36.74 11.59 -51.02
C ALA A 70 -35.66 10.72 -51.67
N VAL A 71 -36.04 9.86 -52.62
CA VAL A 71 -35.11 9.01 -53.38
C VAL A 71 -35.18 9.32 -54.87
N THR A 72 -34.05 9.22 -55.55
CA THR A 72 -33.99 9.23 -57.01
C THR A 72 -34.17 7.81 -57.53
N LEU A 73 -34.89 7.68 -58.64
CA LEU A 73 -35.21 6.40 -59.26
C LEU A 73 -34.44 6.24 -60.57
N ASP A 74 -33.87 5.06 -60.78
CA ASP A 74 -33.30 4.61 -62.06
C ASP A 74 -34.03 3.34 -62.51
N ASN A 75 -34.94 3.46 -63.48
CA ASN A 75 -35.87 2.40 -63.88
C ASN A 75 -36.60 1.74 -62.69
N GLY A 76 -36.98 2.55 -61.69
CA GLY A 76 -37.63 2.09 -60.47
C GLY A 76 -36.69 1.62 -59.37
N ALA A 77 -35.42 1.33 -59.66
CA ALA A 77 -34.44 1.00 -58.64
C ALA A 77 -34.07 2.24 -57.80
N PHE A 78 -33.92 2.05 -56.49
CA PHE A 78 -33.49 3.09 -55.57
C PHE A 78 -32.50 2.55 -54.55
N ASN A 79 -31.67 3.45 -54.04
CA ASN A 79 -30.82 3.23 -52.88
C ASN A 79 -31.08 4.36 -51.87
N MET A 80 -31.14 4.01 -50.59
CA MET A 80 -31.35 4.97 -49.52
C MET A 80 -30.58 4.57 -48.27
N GLU A 81 -30.29 5.56 -47.44
CA GLU A 81 -29.71 5.39 -46.12
C GLU A 81 -30.80 5.50 -45.05
N LEU A 82 -30.85 4.54 -44.14
CA LEU A 82 -31.65 4.63 -42.92
C LEU A 82 -30.76 5.21 -41.83
N SER A 83 -30.94 6.49 -41.53
CA SER A 83 -30.27 7.17 -40.43
C SER A 83 -31.12 8.32 -39.90
N ASP A 84 -30.81 8.77 -38.68
CA ASP A 84 -31.55 9.87 -38.08
C ASP A 84 -31.33 11.21 -38.80
N SER A 85 -30.25 11.33 -39.57
CA SER A 85 -29.84 12.51 -40.33
C SER A 85 -30.49 12.64 -41.71
N VAL A 86 -31.15 11.60 -42.22
CA VAL A 86 -31.71 11.59 -43.58
C VAL A 86 -33.23 11.80 -43.54
N GLY A 87 -33.72 12.68 -44.43
CA GLY A 87 -35.14 12.93 -44.61
C GLY A 87 -35.79 13.69 -43.45
N SER A 88 -37.11 13.60 -43.34
CA SER A 88 -37.91 14.23 -42.27
C SER A 88 -38.46 13.19 -41.28
N PRO A 89 -38.51 13.48 -39.97
CA PRO A 89 -39.02 12.54 -38.96
C PRO A 89 -40.52 12.23 -39.13
N LEU A 90 -40.88 10.96 -39.04
CA LEU A 90 -42.28 10.48 -39.04
C LEU A 90 -42.76 9.99 -37.66
N GLY A 91 -41.99 10.23 -36.60
CA GLY A 91 -42.25 9.78 -35.23
C GLY A 91 -41.39 8.57 -34.79
N GLY A 92 -41.45 8.23 -33.51
CA GLY A 92 -40.64 7.17 -32.88
C GLY A 92 -39.40 7.68 -32.13
N GLY A 93 -38.56 6.75 -31.65
CA GLY A 93 -37.26 7.03 -31.04
C GLY A 93 -36.16 7.34 -32.06
N THR A 94 -34.90 7.37 -31.62
CA THR A 94 -33.73 7.41 -32.52
C THR A 94 -33.43 6.02 -33.07
N LEU A 95 -32.76 5.94 -34.22
CA LEU A 95 -32.36 4.65 -34.80
C LEU A 95 -31.49 3.85 -33.82
N GLU A 96 -30.59 4.54 -33.10
CA GLU A 96 -29.74 3.93 -32.05
C GLU A 96 -30.57 3.30 -30.95
N SER A 97 -31.54 4.05 -30.42
CA SER A 97 -32.38 3.58 -29.31
C SER A 97 -33.22 2.37 -29.71
N VAL A 98 -33.71 2.32 -30.95
CA VAL A 98 -34.49 1.19 -31.47
C VAL A 98 -33.61 -0.04 -31.69
N ILE A 99 -32.41 0.11 -32.26
CA ILE A 99 -31.48 -1.01 -32.49
C ILE A 99 -30.94 -1.56 -31.17
N SER A 100 -30.53 -0.69 -30.24
CA SER A 100 -29.97 -1.09 -28.94
C SER A 100 -30.99 -1.72 -28.00
N ALA A 101 -32.27 -1.31 -28.08
CA ALA A 101 -33.34 -1.89 -27.26
C ALA A 101 -34.05 -3.09 -27.93
N ALA A 102 -33.72 -3.42 -29.19
CA ALA A 102 -34.37 -4.50 -29.91
C ALA A 102 -33.99 -5.86 -29.33
N THR A 103 -34.89 -6.47 -28.56
CA THR A 103 -34.75 -7.83 -28.01
C THR A 103 -35.21 -8.93 -28.96
N GLY A 104 -35.64 -8.59 -30.18
CA GLY A 104 -36.27 -9.49 -31.15
C GLY A 104 -36.03 -9.09 -32.61
N THR A 105 -36.80 -9.65 -33.53
CA THR A 105 -36.69 -9.33 -34.97
C THR A 105 -37.28 -7.93 -35.24
N LEU A 106 -36.49 -7.05 -35.88
CA LEU A 106 -36.99 -5.81 -36.45
C LEU A 106 -37.50 -6.03 -37.87
N TYR A 107 -38.57 -5.31 -38.21
CA TYR A 107 -39.18 -5.32 -39.52
C TYR A 107 -39.14 -3.92 -40.12
N ILE A 108 -38.84 -3.83 -41.42
CA ILE A 108 -38.92 -2.61 -42.21
C ILE A 108 -40.23 -2.56 -42.98
N GLY A 109 -40.95 -1.46 -42.78
CA GLY A 109 -42.13 -1.07 -43.52
C GLY A 109 -41.80 0.06 -44.47
N LEU A 110 -42.34 -0.01 -45.69
CA LEU A 110 -42.14 0.98 -46.74
C LEU A 110 -43.47 1.30 -47.40
N LYS A 111 -43.69 2.58 -47.67
CA LYS A 111 -44.72 3.04 -48.59
C LYS A 111 -44.25 4.27 -49.35
N VAL A 112 -44.73 4.41 -50.58
CA VAL A 112 -44.68 5.70 -51.27
C VAL A 112 -45.65 6.64 -50.56
N LYS A 113 -45.28 7.91 -50.39
CA LYS A 113 -46.15 8.90 -49.75
C LYS A 113 -47.54 8.92 -50.39
N GLY A 114 -48.58 8.70 -49.58
CA GLY A 114 -49.98 8.61 -50.04
C GLY A 114 -50.42 7.24 -50.56
N GLY A 115 -49.53 6.24 -50.61
CA GLY A 115 -49.84 4.85 -50.97
C GLY A 115 -50.00 3.93 -49.76
N GLU A 116 -50.21 2.65 -50.05
CA GLU A 116 -50.30 1.58 -49.05
C GLU A 116 -48.92 1.06 -48.62
N GLU A 117 -48.83 0.58 -47.38
CA GLU A 117 -47.62 -0.05 -46.84
C GLU A 117 -47.45 -1.47 -47.35
N ILE A 118 -46.21 -1.84 -47.69
CA ILE A 118 -45.89 -3.20 -48.12
C ILE A 118 -46.33 -4.23 -47.07
N THR A 119 -46.99 -5.29 -47.54
CA THR A 119 -47.47 -6.37 -46.68
C THR A 119 -47.12 -7.73 -47.32
N PRO A 120 -46.44 -8.65 -46.61
CA PRO A 120 -45.91 -8.50 -45.26
C PRO A 120 -44.65 -7.61 -45.21
N ARG A 121 -44.38 -6.98 -44.06
CA ARG A 121 -43.15 -6.22 -43.85
C ARG A 121 -41.92 -7.12 -43.94
N GLN A 122 -40.82 -6.56 -44.44
CA GLN A 122 -39.58 -7.31 -44.59
C GLN A 122 -38.81 -7.36 -43.27
N ARG A 123 -38.18 -8.50 -42.96
CA ARG A 123 -37.31 -8.66 -41.78
C ARG A 123 -35.95 -8.02 -42.03
N LEU A 124 -35.44 -7.27 -41.05
CA LEU A 124 -34.04 -6.88 -41.02
C LEU A 124 -33.22 -8.03 -40.45
N LEU A 125 -32.20 -8.45 -41.21
CA LEU A 125 -31.30 -9.54 -40.84
C LEU A 125 -29.92 -8.99 -40.48
N SER A 126 -29.22 -9.68 -39.59
CA SER A 126 -27.85 -9.35 -39.21
C SER A 126 -26.85 -9.87 -40.23
N SER A 127 -25.78 -9.10 -40.46
CA SER A 127 -24.62 -9.56 -41.21
C SER A 127 -23.85 -10.63 -40.43
N ALA A 128 -23.20 -11.56 -41.12
CA ALA A 128 -22.42 -12.64 -40.48
C ALA A 128 -21.38 -12.13 -39.46
N TYR A 129 -20.71 -11.01 -39.77
CA TYR A 129 -19.78 -10.35 -38.86
C TYR A 129 -20.46 -9.76 -37.61
N ALA A 130 -21.70 -9.26 -37.74
CA ALA A 130 -22.49 -8.76 -36.61
C ALA A 130 -22.95 -9.91 -35.70
N ILE A 131 -23.24 -11.09 -36.26
CA ILE A 131 -23.54 -12.30 -35.48
C ILE A 131 -22.34 -12.70 -34.60
N ALA A 132 -21.11 -12.60 -35.13
CA ALA A 132 -19.90 -12.85 -34.37
C ALA A 132 -19.64 -11.81 -33.26
N ALA A 133 -20.15 -10.59 -33.42
CA ALA A 133 -20.06 -9.51 -32.43
C ALA A 133 -21.14 -9.59 -31.34
N LYS A 134 -22.09 -10.53 -31.42
CA LYS A 134 -23.20 -10.69 -30.45
C LYS A 134 -22.72 -10.78 -29.00
N THR A 135 -21.56 -11.40 -28.75
CA THR A 135 -20.97 -11.55 -27.41
C THR A 135 -20.48 -10.23 -26.80
N ALA A 136 -20.36 -9.14 -27.57
CA ALA A 136 -19.91 -7.84 -27.06
C ALA A 136 -21.05 -6.91 -26.62
N HIS A 137 -22.23 -7.01 -27.25
CA HIS A 137 -23.36 -6.09 -26.99
C HIS A 137 -24.07 -6.38 -25.65
N GLU A 138 -24.16 -7.65 -25.25
CA GLU A 138 -25.00 -8.09 -24.12
C GLU A 138 -24.37 -9.25 -23.35
N SER A 139 -23.06 -9.24 -23.09
CA SER A 139 -22.45 -10.33 -22.32
C SER A 139 -22.97 -10.34 -20.87
N ALA A 140 -24.09 -11.01 -20.64
CA ALA A 140 -24.60 -11.37 -19.32
C ALA A 140 -23.87 -12.60 -18.73
N GLY A 141 -22.89 -13.14 -19.46
CA GLY A 141 -22.06 -14.29 -19.08
C GLY A 141 -20.57 -14.00 -19.24
N ASN A 142 -19.81 -15.02 -19.63
CA ASN A 142 -18.34 -14.94 -19.70
C ASN A 142 -17.87 -14.10 -20.89
N PHE A 143 -17.23 -12.96 -20.61
CA PHE A 143 -16.51 -12.16 -21.59
C PHE A 143 -15.01 -12.48 -21.50
N THR A 144 -14.44 -13.10 -22.55
CA THR A 144 -13.01 -13.46 -22.59
C THR A 144 -12.24 -12.55 -23.54
N VAL A 145 -11.25 -11.83 -23.01
CA VAL A 145 -10.32 -11.03 -23.80
C VAL A 145 -9.01 -11.80 -23.91
N LYS A 146 -8.62 -12.20 -25.13
CA LYS A 146 -7.34 -12.90 -25.39
C LYS A 146 -6.11 -11.98 -25.32
N GLY A 147 -6.33 -10.67 -25.24
CA GLY A 147 -5.30 -9.64 -25.22
C GLY A 147 -5.48 -8.65 -24.06
N LYS A 148 -5.04 -7.41 -24.28
CA LYS A 148 -5.11 -6.34 -23.26
C LYS A 148 -6.55 -5.80 -23.15
N LEU A 149 -7.09 -5.80 -21.93
CA LEU A 149 -8.26 -5.02 -21.56
C LEU A 149 -7.80 -3.66 -21.02
N THR A 150 -8.36 -2.56 -21.53
CA THR A 150 -8.09 -1.19 -21.06
C THR A 150 -9.41 -0.51 -20.75
N ALA A 151 -9.59 -0.01 -19.52
CA ALA A 151 -10.69 0.87 -19.16
C ALA A 151 -10.19 2.32 -19.24
N ALA A 152 -10.91 3.20 -19.93
CA ALA A 152 -10.53 4.61 -20.06
C ALA A 152 -10.71 5.39 -18.74
N SER A 153 -11.65 4.95 -17.91
CA SER A 153 -11.95 5.54 -16.60
C SER A 153 -11.90 4.45 -15.53
N ASN A 154 -13.06 4.01 -15.01
CA ASN A 154 -13.14 3.05 -13.92
C ASN A 154 -13.46 1.65 -14.43
N ALA A 155 -12.87 0.64 -13.78
CA ALA A 155 -13.31 -0.74 -13.85
C ALA A 155 -13.83 -1.14 -12.46
N VAL A 156 -15.10 -1.52 -12.36
CA VAL A 156 -15.74 -1.93 -11.10
C VAL A 156 -15.98 -3.43 -11.15
N VAL A 157 -15.54 -4.15 -10.11
CA VAL A 157 -15.81 -5.58 -9.93
C VAL A 157 -16.68 -5.72 -8.68
N THR A 158 -17.95 -6.09 -8.84
CA THR A 158 -18.90 -6.27 -7.73
C THR A 158 -18.74 -7.61 -7.01
N GLY A 159 -18.12 -8.60 -7.68
CA GLY A 159 -17.80 -9.91 -7.13
C GLY A 159 -16.31 -10.08 -6.86
N ASN A 160 -15.80 -11.27 -7.16
CA ASN A 160 -14.41 -11.61 -6.90
C ASN A 160 -13.51 -11.25 -8.10
N LEU A 161 -12.34 -10.67 -7.81
CA LEU A 161 -11.24 -10.56 -8.75
C LEU A 161 -10.22 -11.66 -8.48
N THR A 162 -10.00 -12.56 -9.44
CA THR A 162 -8.94 -13.59 -9.37
C THR A 162 -7.85 -13.27 -10.40
N LEU A 163 -6.59 -13.28 -9.95
CA LEU A 163 -5.42 -13.02 -10.80
C LEU A 163 -4.46 -14.20 -10.70
N ASN A 164 -4.17 -14.86 -11.81
CA ASN A 164 -3.30 -16.06 -11.84
C ASN A 164 -1.80 -15.73 -11.78
N ASN A 165 -1.44 -14.45 -11.92
CA ASN A 165 -0.06 -14.00 -11.91
C ASN A 165 0.06 -12.73 -11.05
N THR A 166 0.47 -11.60 -11.63
CA THR A 166 0.78 -10.38 -10.88
C THR A 166 -0.31 -9.31 -11.01
N LEU A 167 -0.59 -8.62 -9.90
CA LEU A 167 -1.25 -7.31 -9.90
C LEU A 167 -0.18 -6.22 -9.82
N ASN A 168 -0.06 -5.38 -10.85
CA ASN A 168 0.82 -4.21 -10.83
C ASN A 168 0.01 -2.94 -10.53
N VAL A 169 0.27 -2.29 -9.39
CA VAL A 169 -0.33 -1.01 -9.02
C VAL A 169 0.75 0.08 -9.12
N HIS A 170 0.57 1.02 -10.05
CA HIS A 170 1.57 2.07 -10.33
C HIS A 170 1.54 3.23 -9.34
N SER A 171 0.45 3.38 -8.59
CA SER A 171 0.29 4.43 -7.58
C SER A 171 -0.32 3.82 -6.32
N ASN A 172 -1.52 4.21 -5.93
CA ASN A 172 -2.11 3.81 -4.66
C ASN A 172 -3.11 2.67 -4.84
N ALA A 173 -3.12 1.75 -3.86
CA ALA A 173 -4.22 0.82 -3.62
C ALA A 173 -4.90 1.23 -2.31
N HIS A 174 -6.19 1.56 -2.37
CA HIS A 174 -6.99 1.94 -1.21
C HIS A 174 -7.94 0.80 -0.81
N PHE A 175 -7.98 0.46 0.48
CA PHE A 175 -8.85 -0.57 1.02
C PHE A 175 -9.70 0.05 2.15
N GLU A 176 -11.02 0.08 1.98
CA GLU A 176 -11.94 0.69 2.95
C GLU A 176 -12.27 -0.21 4.16
N ALA A 177 -11.87 -1.48 4.08
CA ALA A 177 -12.17 -2.49 5.09
C ALA A 177 -11.00 -3.47 5.24
N TRP A 178 -11.29 -4.66 5.77
CA TRP A 178 -10.30 -5.69 6.07
C TRP A 178 -9.66 -6.27 4.81
N VAL A 179 -8.33 -6.39 4.83
CA VAL A 179 -7.58 -7.24 3.91
C VAL A 179 -7.33 -8.59 4.60
N TRP A 180 -8.10 -9.62 4.22
CA TRP A 180 -7.96 -10.97 4.77
C TRP A 180 -7.06 -11.85 3.89
N CYS A 181 -6.07 -12.50 4.49
CA CYS A 181 -5.19 -13.45 3.81
C CYS A 181 -5.05 -14.73 4.66
N LYS A 182 -5.37 -15.90 4.07
CA LYS A 182 -5.28 -17.19 4.79
C LYS A 182 -3.85 -17.60 5.10
N ASN A 183 -2.92 -17.32 4.17
CA ASN A 183 -1.53 -17.78 4.22
C ASN A 183 -0.52 -16.63 4.36
N GLY A 184 -0.99 -15.44 4.75
CA GLY A 184 -0.16 -14.25 4.94
C GLY A 184 -0.02 -13.36 3.68
N ILE A 185 0.59 -12.20 3.90
CA ILE A 185 1.03 -11.25 2.88
C ILE A 185 2.56 -11.32 2.88
N SER A 186 3.15 -11.81 1.78
CA SER A 186 4.60 -11.86 1.62
C SER A 186 5.07 -10.71 0.75
N VAL A 187 6.09 -9.98 1.19
CA VAL A 187 6.86 -9.10 0.30
C VAL A 187 8.15 -9.83 -0.06
N ALA A 188 8.42 -10.01 -1.34
CA ALA A 188 9.56 -10.80 -1.80
C ALA A 188 10.90 -10.18 -1.31
N ALA A 189 11.77 -11.02 -0.76
CA ALA A 189 13.13 -10.62 -0.38
C ALA A 189 13.97 -10.41 -1.63
N GLY A 190 14.55 -9.22 -1.81
CA GLY A 190 15.43 -8.91 -2.94
C GLY A 190 15.74 -7.43 -3.15
N ALA A 191 14.87 -6.55 -2.65
CA ALA A 191 15.09 -5.12 -2.49
C ALA A 191 14.58 -4.73 -1.08
N PRO A 192 14.97 -3.58 -0.49
CA PRO A 192 14.37 -3.13 0.76
C PRO A 192 12.86 -2.94 0.55
N ALA A 193 12.10 -3.97 0.91
CA ALA A 193 10.67 -3.92 1.06
C ALA A 193 10.40 -3.16 2.36
N THR A 194 10.49 -1.83 2.31
CA THR A 194 10.19 -0.98 3.45
C THR A 194 8.67 -0.91 3.61
N PHE A 195 8.17 -1.44 4.72
CA PHE A 195 6.80 -1.21 5.14
C PHE A 195 6.72 0.18 5.78
N TYR A 196 6.35 1.20 5.01
CA TYR A 196 6.09 2.54 5.53
C TYR A 196 4.75 2.52 6.25
N THR A 197 4.76 2.35 7.57
CA THR A 197 3.51 2.37 8.33
C THR A 197 3.64 3.18 9.59
N ASP A 198 2.65 4.05 9.83
CA ASP A 198 2.22 4.45 11.17
C ASP A 198 1.29 3.37 11.76
N ALA A 199 1.74 2.11 11.72
CA ALA A 199 0.92 0.97 12.12
C ALA A 199 0.87 0.88 13.64
N VAL A 200 -0.32 1.11 14.21
CA VAL A 200 -0.62 0.69 15.58
C VAL A 200 -0.79 -0.83 15.58
N VAL A 201 0.29 -1.53 15.90
CA VAL A 201 0.30 -2.98 16.15
C VAL A 201 -0.44 -3.24 17.47
N LYS A 202 -1.75 -3.45 17.42
CA LYS A 202 -2.57 -3.72 18.62
C LYS A 202 -2.27 -5.12 19.15
N ALA A 203 -1.96 -5.20 20.43
CA ALA A 203 -1.67 -6.45 21.12
C ALA A 203 -2.90 -7.40 21.15
N PRO A 204 -2.70 -8.74 21.20
CA PRO A 204 -1.42 -9.44 21.21
C PRO A 204 -0.94 -9.70 19.78
N ALA A 205 -0.01 -8.87 19.31
CA ALA A 205 0.59 -9.02 18.00
C ALA A 205 2.07 -9.34 18.17
N THR A 206 2.48 -10.46 17.59
CA THR A 206 3.85 -10.93 17.60
C THR A 206 4.61 -10.27 16.47
N ILE A 207 5.56 -9.39 16.78
CA ILE A 207 6.56 -8.94 15.82
C ILE A 207 7.64 -10.02 15.78
N SER A 208 7.67 -10.83 14.73
CA SER A 208 8.75 -11.81 14.52
C SER A 208 9.94 -11.11 13.86
N GLY A 209 11.00 -10.87 14.63
CA GLY A 209 12.23 -10.20 14.22
C GLY A 209 13.13 -9.97 15.43
N TYR A 210 14.33 -9.43 15.26
CA TYR A 210 15.30 -9.21 16.35
C TYR A 210 14.89 -8.08 17.33
N GLY A 211 13.62 -7.64 17.31
CA GLY A 211 13.06 -6.57 18.14
C GLY A 211 13.14 -5.17 17.51
N THR A 212 12.75 -4.16 18.27
CA THR A 212 12.79 -2.73 17.89
C THR A 212 14.03 -2.00 18.42
N ILE A 213 14.85 -2.66 19.23
CA ILE A 213 16.07 -2.10 19.84
C ILE A 213 17.15 -1.95 18.76
N PRO A 214 17.86 -0.82 18.60
CA PRO A 214 18.92 -0.71 17.58
C PRO A 214 20.10 -1.66 17.85
N ILE A 215 20.89 -1.98 16.81
CA ILE A 215 22.15 -2.73 16.97
C ILE A 215 23.07 -1.96 17.91
N GLY A 216 23.66 -2.66 18.89
CA GLY A 216 24.43 -2.06 19.99
C GLY A 216 23.58 -1.65 21.21
N GLY A 217 22.25 -1.70 21.11
CA GLY A 217 21.37 -1.49 22.25
C GLY A 217 21.49 -2.62 23.27
N ILE A 218 21.50 -2.25 24.55
CA ILE A 218 21.67 -3.17 25.70
C ILE A 218 20.39 -3.21 26.51
N ILE A 219 19.96 -4.40 26.90
CA ILE A 219 18.81 -4.62 27.79
C ILE A 219 19.22 -5.49 28.98
N MET A 220 18.43 -5.41 30.05
CA MET A 220 18.48 -6.37 31.14
C MET A 220 17.71 -7.63 30.75
N TRP A 221 18.32 -8.80 30.99
CA TRP A 221 17.80 -10.11 30.63
C TRP A 221 17.77 -11.02 31.87
N SER A 222 16.59 -11.57 32.16
CA SER A 222 16.37 -12.44 33.32
C SER A 222 16.59 -13.93 33.04
N GLY A 223 16.80 -14.31 31.78
CA GLY A 223 17.17 -15.68 31.42
C GLY A 223 18.66 -15.97 31.68
N THR A 224 19.03 -17.23 31.51
CA THR A 224 20.42 -17.68 31.69
C THR A 224 21.30 -17.28 30.51
N GLU A 225 22.62 -17.18 30.72
CA GLU A 225 23.62 -16.89 29.68
C GLU A 225 23.55 -17.90 28.52
N ASN A 226 23.20 -19.14 28.81
CA ASN A 226 23.14 -20.24 27.84
C ASN A 226 21.86 -20.19 26.98
N GLN A 227 20.93 -19.27 27.27
CA GLN A 227 19.64 -19.13 26.61
C GLN A 227 19.44 -17.73 26.03
N ILE A 228 20.54 -17.04 25.72
CA ILE A 228 20.49 -15.73 25.05
C ILE A 228 19.90 -15.93 23.63
N PRO A 229 18.84 -15.17 23.25
CA PRO A 229 18.21 -15.31 21.95
C PRO A 229 19.16 -15.01 20.78
N ASP A 230 18.90 -15.61 19.61
CA ASP A 230 19.65 -15.27 18.40
C ASP A 230 19.53 -13.77 18.07
N GLY A 231 20.62 -13.19 17.58
CA GLY A 231 20.75 -11.74 17.36
C GLY A 231 21.13 -10.94 18.60
N TRP A 232 21.32 -11.59 19.75
CA TRP A 232 21.83 -10.98 20.98
C TRP A 232 23.12 -11.67 21.46
N ALA A 233 23.93 -10.96 22.24
CA ALA A 233 25.16 -11.46 22.84
C ALA A 233 25.28 -10.99 24.29
N LEU A 234 25.92 -11.79 25.16
CA LEU A 234 26.21 -11.35 26.53
C LEU A 234 27.20 -10.18 26.52
N CYS A 235 26.98 -9.18 27.35
CA CYS A 235 27.93 -8.10 27.61
C CYS A 235 29.11 -8.60 28.47
N ASN A 236 30.03 -9.35 27.85
CA ASN A 236 31.20 -9.95 28.50
C ASN A 236 32.54 -9.55 27.87
N GLY A 237 32.57 -8.59 26.95
CA GLY A 237 33.79 -8.15 26.26
C GLY A 237 34.09 -8.90 24.96
N SER A 238 33.32 -9.95 24.64
CA SER A 238 33.52 -10.75 23.43
C SER A 238 33.06 -10.03 22.16
N THR A 239 33.64 -10.43 21.03
CA THR A 239 33.19 -9.99 19.70
C THR A 239 32.26 -11.04 19.11
N VAL A 240 31.00 -10.67 18.87
CA VAL A 240 29.98 -11.52 18.26
C VAL A 240 29.42 -10.81 17.04
N ASN A 241 29.35 -11.50 15.89
CA ASN A 241 28.90 -10.94 14.62
C ASN A 241 29.63 -9.62 14.23
N GLY A 242 30.94 -9.54 14.50
CA GLY A 242 31.76 -8.35 14.22
C GLY A 242 31.50 -7.16 15.16
N LYS A 243 30.74 -7.34 16.24
CA LYS A 243 30.47 -6.32 17.25
C LYS A 243 31.11 -6.71 18.58
N GLN A 244 31.98 -5.86 19.10
CA GLN A 244 32.52 -6.04 20.45
C GLN A 244 31.48 -5.59 21.47
N THR A 245 31.10 -6.49 22.37
CA THR A 245 30.25 -6.18 23.51
C THR A 245 31.06 -5.52 24.62
N PRO A 246 30.50 -4.59 25.43
CA PRO A 246 31.17 -4.17 26.66
C PRO A 246 31.17 -5.33 27.68
N ASP A 247 32.14 -5.38 28.60
CA ASP A 247 32.07 -6.30 29.74
C ASP A 247 31.33 -5.63 30.89
N LEU A 248 30.07 -6.00 31.10
CA LEU A 248 29.21 -5.46 32.17
C LEU A 248 29.01 -6.44 33.34
N ARG A 249 29.68 -7.59 33.33
CA ARG A 249 29.58 -8.56 34.42
C ARG A 249 30.10 -7.95 35.72
N GLY A 250 29.33 -8.11 36.80
CA GLY A 250 29.69 -7.59 38.12
C GLY A 250 29.77 -6.06 38.22
N ARG A 251 29.18 -5.32 37.27
CA ARG A 251 29.22 -3.86 37.25
C ARG A 251 27.84 -3.26 37.45
N PHE A 252 27.82 -2.12 38.12
CA PHE A 252 26.64 -1.26 38.21
C PHE A 252 26.71 -0.22 37.08
N VAL A 253 25.64 -0.07 36.31
CA VAL A 253 25.62 0.85 35.15
C VAL A 253 25.37 2.28 35.63
N VAL A 254 26.20 3.20 35.16
CA VAL A 254 26.05 4.65 35.36
C VAL A 254 25.80 5.32 34.02
N GLY A 255 24.96 6.35 34.00
CA GLY A 255 24.69 7.13 32.79
C GLY A 255 25.92 7.92 32.37
N ALA A 256 26.47 7.62 31.20
CA ALA A 256 27.54 8.38 30.56
C ALA A 256 26.98 9.51 29.70
N GLY A 257 27.75 10.58 29.51
CA GLY A 257 27.36 11.70 28.65
C GLY A 257 27.83 13.06 29.15
N THR A 258 27.64 14.09 28.33
CA THR A 258 28.02 15.46 28.64
C THR A 258 27.47 15.91 29.99
N GLY A 259 28.33 16.42 30.87
CA GLY A 259 27.94 16.89 32.21
C GLY A 259 27.85 15.80 33.29
N SER A 260 27.93 14.50 32.93
CA SER A 260 27.91 13.41 33.92
C SER A 260 29.25 13.16 34.60
N GLY A 261 30.36 13.60 33.99
CA GLY A 261 31.72 13.23 34.39
C GLY A 261 32.14 11.81 33.96
N TYR A 262 31.25 11.05 33.30
CA TYR A 262 31.53 9.71 32.80
C TYR A 262 31.51 9.67 31.27
N ASN A 263 32.62 9.19 30.69
CA ASN A 263 32.68 8.80 29.29
C ASN A 263 32.14 7.38 29.13
N VAL A 264 31.65 7.05 27.93
CA VAL A 264 31.27 5.67 27.58
C VAL A 264 32.48 4.75 27.81
N ASN A 265 32.23 3.61 28.44
CA ASN A 265 33.24 2.62 28.86
C ASN A 265 34.14 3.00 30.03
N ASN A 266 33.94 4.15 30.69
CA ASN A 266 34.60 4.39 31.98
C ASN A 266 34.22 3.28 32.97
N THR A 267 35.21 2.76 33.68
CA THR A 267 35.04 1.76 34.75
C THR A 267 35.60 2.29 36.06
N GLY A 268 35.01 1.90 37.18
CA GLY A 268 35.48 2.27 38.51
C GLY A 268 34.64 1.62 39.61
N GLY A 269 34.82 2.09 40.85
CA GLY A 269 34.18 1.54 42.03
C GLY A 269 34.96 0.38 42.66
N ALA A 270 34.51 -0.03 43.85
CA ALA A 270 35.10 -1.14 44.59
C ALA A 270 33.98 -1.94 45.28
N ASN A 271 34.09 -3.27 45.26
CA ASN A 271 33.16 -4.15 45.96
C ASN A 271 33.31 -4.04 47.48
N GLN A 272 34.52 -3.82 47.95
CA GLN A 272 34.82 -3.61 49.37
C GLN A 272 35.81 -2.47 49.55
N VAL A 273 35.75 -1.81 50.71
CA VAL A 273 36.63 -0.70 51.06
C VAL A 273 37.27 -0.95 52.42
N THR A 274 38.59 -0.82 52.50
CA THR A 274 39.33 -0.73 53.75
C THR A 274 39.56 0.75 54.08
N LEU A 275 39.23 1.17 55.30
CA LEU A 275 39.47 2.54 55.73
C LEU A 275 40.97 2.80 55.88
N THR A 276 41.41 3.96 55.42
CA THR A 276 42.79 4.44 55.60
C THR A 276 42.87 5.42 56.76
N VAL A 277 44.08 5.65 57.28
CA VAL A 277 44.32 6.65 58.34
C VAL A 277 43.80 8.04 57.96
N ALA A 278 43.90 8.43 56.69
CA ALA A 278 43.41 9.72 56.19
C ALA A 278 41.86 9.83 56.19
N GLN A 279 41.17 8.70 56.23
CA GLN A 279 39.70 8.63 56.29
C GLN A 279 39.18 8.54 57.74
N MET A 280 40.07 8.45 58.75
CA MET A 280 39.67 8.47 60.16
C MET A 280 39.47 9.91 60.66
N PRO A 281 38.33 10.21 61.31
CA PRO A 281 38.14 11.49 61.98
C PRO A 281 39.23 11.76 63.03
N LYS A 282 39.61 13.03 63.18
CA LYS A 282 40.52 13.47 64.24
C LYS A 282 39.93 13.10 65.60
N HIS A 283 40.70 12.36 66.38
CA HIS A 283 40.35 11.96 67.74
C HIS A 283 41.55 12.16 68.67
N SER A 284 41.30 12.22 69.98
CA SER A 284 42.34 12.27 71.01
C SER A 284 41.90 11.47 72.23
N HIS A 285 42.89 10.99 72.99
CA HIS A 285 42.65 10.33 74.26
C HIS A 285 43.33 11.13 75.37
N THR A 286 42.67 11.21 76.54
CA THR A 286 43.28 11.71 77.76
C THR A 286 43.24 10.60 78.81
N THR A 287 44.38 10.27 79.37
CA THR A 287 44.51 9.34 80.50
C THR A 287 45.10 10.10 81.68
N ARG A 288 44.51 9.98 82.86
CA ARG A 288 45.07 10.52 84.11
C ARG A 288 45.40 9.37 85.02
N THR A 289 46.67 9.23 85.39
CA THR A 289 47.12 8.24 86.39
C THR A 289 47.83 8.98 87.52
N SER A 290 47.36 8.84 88.75
CA SER A 290 48.09 9.27 89.94
C SER A 290 48.58 8.04 90.70
N LYS A 291 49.86 8.03 91.07
CA LYS A 291 50.36 7.14 92.12
C LYS A 291 50.64 8.02 93.34
N GLU A 292 49.81 7.90 94.37
CA GLU A 292 50.12 8.49 95.68
C GLU A 292 51.12 7.57 96.39
N HIS A 293 52.36 8.03 96.55
CA HIS A 293 53.34 7.38 97.41
C HIS A 293 53.38 8.14 98.74
N ALA A 294 52.78 7.58 99.80
CA ALA A 294 52.94 8.07 101.16
C ALA A 294 54.09 7.31 101.84
N PHE A 295 55.24 7.98 102.03
CA PHE A 295 56.34 7.43 102.84
C PHE A 295 56.28 8.03 104.25
N LEU A 296 56.07 7.20 105.27
CA LEU A 296 56.16 7.61 106.68
C LEU A 296 57.64 7.63 107.11
N GLY A 297 58.31 8.75 106.87
CA GLY A 297 59.63 9.02 107.44
C GLY A 297 59.50 9.56 108.87
N LEU A 298 59.88 8.76 109.87
CA LEU A 298 60.01 9.19 111.27
C LEU A 298 61.29 10.02 111.45
N ALA A 299 61.23 11.31 111.08
CA ALA A 299 61.93 12.45 111.71
C ALA A 299 61.88 13.66 110.77
N ASN A 300 61.45 14.81 111.32
CA ASN A 300 61.52 16.15 110.73
C ASN A 300 60.60 16.43 109.52
N SER A 301 59.38 16.84 109.90
CA SER A 301 58.28 17.46 109.16
C SER A 301 58.66 18.37 107.98
N TYR A 302 58.90 17.79 106.81
CA TYR A 302 58.76 18.47 105.52
C TYR A 302 58.15 17.49 104.51
N TRP A 303 57.04 17.88 103.89
CA TRP A 303 56.34 17.10 102.89
C TRP A 303 57.03 17.32 101.54
N ALA A 304 57.77 16.32 101.05
CA ALA A 304 58.27 16.31 99.68
C ALA A 304 57.38 15.39 98.83
N VAL A 305 56.60 15.99 97.93
CA VAL A 305 55.82 15.27 96.91
C VAL A 305 56.67 15.20 95.64
N TRP A 306 56.94 13.99 95.16
CA TRP A 306 57.62 13.76 93.88
C TRP A 306 56.59 13.31 92.83
N TYR A 307 56.66 13.88 91.63
CA TYR A 307 55.84 13.46 90.48
C TYR A 307 56.71 12.62 89.53
N ASP A 308 56.31 11.37 89.26
CA ASP A 308 56.91 10.53 88.22
C ASP A 308 56.04 10.59 86.96
N GLU A 309 56.62 10.94 85.81
CA GLU A 309 55.92 11.06 84.54
C GLU A 309 55.95 9.71 83.81
N GLN A 310 54.87 8.93 83.95
CA GLN A 310 54.71 7.66 83.25
C GLN A 310 53.96 7.87 81.94
N THR A 311 54.57 7.46 80.82
CA THR A 311 53.87 7.35 79.54
C THR A 311 53.03 6.07 79.52
N VAL A 312 51.71 6.20 79.50
CA VAL A 312 50.78 5.07 79.33
C VAL A 312 50.25 5.09 77.90
N GLN A 313 50.59 4.07 77.12
CA GLN A 313 50.04 3.88 75.78
C GLN A 313 48.71 3.13 75.88
N THR A 314 47.70 3.57 75.13
CA THR A 314 46.52 2.74 74.88
C THR A 314 46.92 1.60 73.93
N GLY A 315 46.29 0.42 74.08
CA GLY A 315 46.48 -0.67 73.12
C GLY A 315 45.95 -0.33 71.73
N GLU A 316 46.37 -1.10 70.72
CA GLU A 316 45.81 -1.04 69.38
C GLU A 316 44.37 -1.58 69.37
N ALA A 317 43.47 -0.90 68.66
CA ALA A 317 42.08 -1.32 68.48
C ALA A 317 41.67 -1.20 67.00
N GLY A 318 40.93 -2.18 66.50
CA GLY A 318 40.61 -2.32 65.09
C GLY A 318 41.40 -3.46 64.43
N GLY A 319 41.11 -3.74 63.17
CA GLY A 319 41.77 -4.81 62.42
C GLY A 319 41.84 -4.55 60.91
N ASP A 320 41.56 -3.31 60.49
CA ASP A 320 41.62 -2.83 59.09
C ASP A 320 40.98 -3.76 58.06
N GLN A 321 39.92 -4.47 58.48
CA GLN A 321 39.22 -5.38 57.60
C GLN A 321 38.33 -4.59 56.63
N PRO A 322 38.32 -4.95 55.33
CA PRO A 322 37.46 -4.32 54.35
C PRO A 322 35.98 -4.55 54.69
N HIS A 323 35.13 -3.55 54.43
CA HIS A 323 33.67 -3.69 54.54
C HIS A 323 33.02 -3.74 53.16
N GLU A 324 31.87 -4.41 53.06
CA GLU A 324 31.03 -4.44 51.85
C GLU A 324 30.61 -3.01 51.48
N ASN A 325 30.73 -2.68 50.19
CA ASN A 325 30.43 -1.35 49.65
C ASN A 325 29.30 -1.37 48.61
N ARG A 326 28.76 -2.56 48.29
CA ARG A 326 27.61 -2.68 47.39
C ARG A 326 26.28 -2.53 48.15
N PRO A 327 25.30 -1.79 47.61
CA PRO A 327 23.93 -1.84 48.10
C PRO A 327 23.32 -3.24 47.84
N PRO A 328 22.18 -3.58 48.47
CA PRO A 328 21.43 -4.78 48.11
C PRO A 328 21.16 -4.85 46.60
N TYR A 329 21.42 -6.00 45.97
CA TYR A 329 21.33 -6.16 44.51
C TYR A 329 20.62 -7.45 44.09
N TYR A 330 20.08 -7.45 42.87
CA TYR A 330 19.51 -8.61 42.18
C TYR A 330 20.23 -8.77 40.83
N ALA A 331 20.75 -9.96 40.55
CA ALA A 331 21.59 -10.20 39.38
C ALA A 331 20.75 -10.56 38.13
N LEU A 332 20.91 -9.76 37.07
CA LEU A 332 20.41 -10.02 35.72
C LEU A 332 21.58 -9.99 34.74
N CYS A 333 21.43 -10.65 33.59
CA CYS A 333 22.39 -10.52 32.51
C CYS A 333 22.18 -9.18 31.78
N TYR A 334 23.27 -8.55 31.35
CA TYR A 334 23.20 -7.53 30.31
C TYR A 334 23.49 -8.19 28.97
N ILE A 335 22.57 -8.04 28.01
CA ILE A 335 22.75 -8.54 26.64
C ILE A 335 22.65 -7.39 25.64
N MET A 336 23.45 -7.45 24.58
CA MET A 336 23.55 -6.46 23.52
C MET A 336 23.04 -7.02 22.20
N ARG A 337 22.27 -6.24 21.44
CA ARG A 337 21.82 -6.63 20.10
C ARG A 337 22.97 -6.55 19.10
N VAL A 338 23.16 -7.61 18.31
CA VAL A 338 24.27 -7.75 17.34
C VAL A 338 23.81 -8.06 15.90
N LYS A 339 22.52 -8.29 15.66
CA LYS A 339 21.91 -8.51 14.32
C LYS A 339 20.71 -7.59 14.09
#